data_AF-A0A090QTC8-F1
#
_entry.id   AF-A0A090QTC8-F1
#
_cell.length_a   1.000
_cell.length_b   1.000
_cell.length_c   1.000
_cell.angle_alpha   90.00
_cell.angle_beta   90.00
_cell.angle_gamma   90.00
#
_symmetry.space_group_name_H-M   'P 1'
#
loop_
_entity.id
_entity.type
_entity.pdbx_description
1 polymer ?
#
loop_
_entity_poly.entity_id
_entity_poly.type
_entity_poly.pdbx_seq_one_letter_code
_entity_poly.pdbx_strand_id
1 'polypeptide(L)'
;MSIDYDRFLDNWTYPSRLTATLREQALFASVLAERAQIAQQWFQSLQAATQAYPQQCQPVLWPDLPLFYEAGDQHDKVVHNRNMEHTCYRIEHLALAYQTCPSCHTADMRHAITHALTVMLTHLYREGARSTGNWWEWEIAVPKSLYSTCALMRDTLPTSLIAQLNRASRYITPTPYWEHHARERHARRCGHTAPIWSIWRSWCYYEPCLNKMMMTLPWRWRRSRPH
;
A
#
# COMPACT_ATOMS: atom_id res chain seq x y z
N MET A 1 -12.07 -1.31 -32.62
CA MET A 1 -11.39 -0.21 -31.90
C MET A 1 -10.44 -0.86 -30.89
N SER A 2 -9.13 -0.83 -31.15
CA SER A 2 -8.13 -1.32 -30.19
C SER A 2 -7.94 -0.25 -29.12
N ILE A 3 -7.84 -0.63 -27.85
CA ILE A 3 -7.49 0.30 -26.77
C ILE A 3 -5.99 0.53 -26.84
N ASP A 4 -5.60 1.80 -26.95
CA ASP A 4 -4.20 2.23 -26.88
C ASP A 4 -3.84 2.45 -25.39
N TYR A 5 -3.30 1.40 -24.78
CA TYR A 5 -2.92 1.41 -23.36
C TYR A 5 -1.72 2.34 -23.10
N ASP A 6 -0.83 2.53 -24.08
CA ASP A 6 0.32 3.42 -23.93
C ASP A 6 -0.13 4.86 -23.81
N ARG A 7 -1.05 5.30 -24.69
CA ARG A 7 -1.67 6.62 -24.60
C ARG A 7 -2.45 6.81 -23.30
N PHE A 8 -3.12 5.76 -22.80
CA PHE A 8 -3.82 5.84 -21.51
C PHE A 8 -2.84 6.07 -20.35
N LEU A 9 -1.72 5.33 -20.31
CA LEU A 9 -0.70 5.48 -19.28
C LEU A 9 0.05 6.81 -19.38
N ASP A 10 0.26 7.33 -20.59
CA ASP A 10 0.78 8.67 -20.80
C ASP A 10 -0.16 9.72 -20.20
N ASN A 11 -1.45 9.64 -20.51
CA ASN A 11 -2.45 10.55 -19.95
C ASN A 11 -2.55 10.43 -18.42
N TRP A 12 -2.38 9.22 -17.86
CA TRP A 12 -2.38 9.00 -16.42
C TRP A 12 -1.22 9.70 -15.71
N THR A 13 -0.01 9.57 -16.28
CA THR A 13 1.21 10.12 -15.66
C THR A 13 1.47 11.59 -16.02
N TYR A 14 0.84 12.09 -17.10
CA TYR A 14 1.03 13.45 -17.61
C TYR A 14 0.87 14.55 -16.56
N PRO A 15 -0.21 14.58 -15.74
CA PRO A 15 -0.40 15.65 -14.75
C PRO A 15 0.71 15.71 -13.71
N SER A 16 1.23 14.54 -13.32
CA SER A 16 2.28 14.44 -12.30
C SER A 16 3.66 14.78 -12.85
N ARG A 17 3.95 14.37 -14.10
CA ARG A 17 5.27 14.55 -14.71
C ARG A 17 5.56 16.00 -15.10
N LEU A 18 4.52 16.77 -15.43
CA LEU A 18 4.63 18.05 -16.14
C LEU A 18 5.31 17.87 -17.52
N THR A 19 4.97 18.71 -18.48
CA THR A 19 5.69 18.73 -19.77
C THR A 19 7.09 19.31 -19.58
N ALA A 20 8.00 19.08 -20.53
CA ALA A 20 9.32 19.73 -20.53
C ALA A 20 9.19 21.26 -20.39
N THR A 21 8.30 21.86 -21.19
CA THR A 21 8.02 23.31 -21.15
C THR A 21 7.49 23.76 -19.78
N LEU A 22 6.59 23.00 -19.15
CA LEU A 22 6.07 23.37 -17.82
C LEU A 22 7.17 23.28 -16.75
N ARG A 23 8.11 22.34 -16.85
CA ARG A 23 9.22 22.20 -15.89
C ARG A 23 10.21 23.36 -15.92
N GLU A 24 10.28 24.09 -17.04
CA GLU A 24 11.14 25.27 -17.20
C GLU A 24 10.49 26.55 -16.66
N GLN A 25 9.18 26.53 -16.37
CA GLN A 25 8.50 27.71 -15.86
C GLN A 25 8.86 27.96 -14.39
N ALA A 26 9.17 29.22 -14.07
CA ALA A 26 9.53 29.64 -12.71
C ALA A 26 8.48 29.27 -11.65
N LEU A 27 7.20 29.18 -12.03
CA LEU A 27 6.10 28.76 -11.15
C LEU A 27 6.32 27.36 -10.54
N PHE A 28 6.98 26.45 -11.27
CA PHE A 28 7.21 25.07 -10.82
C PHE A 28 8.61 24.86 -10.22
N ALA A 29 9.47 25.88 -10.24
CA ALA A 29 10.86 25.74 -9.81
C ALA A 29 10.98 25.31 -8.35
N SER A 30 10.19 25.90 -7.44
CA SER A 30 10.19 25.55 -6.01
C SER A 30 9.69 24.12 -5.78
N VAL A 31 8.59 23.74 -6.44
CA VAL A 31 8.01 22.38 -6.34
C VAL A 31 8.98 21.32 -6.85
N LEU A 32 9.68 21.58 -7.95
CA LEU A 32 10.66 20.63 -8.50
C LEU A 32 11.93 20.55 -7.64
N ALA A 33 12.37 21.68 -7.06
CA ALA A 33 13.50 21.70 -6.13
C ALA A 33 13.19 20.93 -4.85
N GLU A 34 12.04 21.16 -4.24
CA GLU A 34 11.57 20.43 -3.05
C GLU A 34 11.43 18.92 -3.36
N ARG A 35 10.83 18.57 -4.50
CA ARG A 35 10.71 17.19 -4.95
C ARG A 35 12.08 16.52 -5.09
N ALA A 36 13.05 17.19 -5.70
CA ALA A 36 14.40 16.66 -5.85
C ALA A 36 15.08 16.47 -4.49
N GLN A 37 14.94 17.44 -3.59
CA GLN A 37 15.52 17.39 -2.25
C GLN A 37 14.96 16.21 -1.43
N ILE A 38 13.64 16.08 -1.35
CA ILE A 38 12.97 14.99 -0.62
C ILE A 38 13.37 13.64 -1.21
N ALA A 39 13.38 13.52 -2.54
CA ALA A 39 13.75 12.28 -3.21
C ALA A 39 15.21 11.89 -2.93
N GLN A 40 16.15 12.84 -2.95
CA GLN A 40 17.54 12.57 -2.62
C GLN A 40 17.71 12.14 -1.16
N GLN A 41 17.01 12.76 -0.21
CA GLN A 41 17.06 12.37 1.20
C GLN A 41 16.56 10.94 1.40
N TRP A 42 15.41 10.59 0.82
CA TRP A 42 14.87 9.23 0.93
C TRP A 42 15.70 8.20 0.18
N PHE A 43 16.26 8.56 -0.97
CA PHE A 43 17.18 7.70 -1.72
C PHE A 43 18.44 7.38 -0.93
N GLN A 44 19.08 8.39 -0.31
CA GLN A 44 20.25 8.19 0.55
C GLN A 44 19.92 7.28 1.75
N SER A 45 18.78 7.50 2.40
CA SER A 45 18.33 6.66 3.51
C SER A 45 18.08 5.20 3.08
N LEU A 46 17.47 4.99 1.91
CA LEU A 46 17.24 3.66 1.33
C LEU A 46 18.57 2.95 1.00
N GLN A 47 19.52 3.66 0.40
CA GLN A 47 20.85 3.11 0.11
C GLN A 47 21.57 2.71 1.39
N ALA A 48 21.56 3.58 2.41
CA ALA A 48 22.17 3.30 3.71
C ALA A 48 21.52 2.07 4.38
N ALA A 49 20.19 1.95 4.37
CA ALA A 49 19.48 0.80 4.92
C ALA A 49 19.83 -0.50 4.17
N THR A 50 19.87 -0.45 2.84
CA THR A 50 20.22 -1.60 2.00
C THR A 50 21.66 -2.09 2.29
N GLN A 51 22.59 -1.16 2.54
CA GLN A 51 23.97 -1.47 2.89
C GLN A 51 24.13 -1.97 4.33
N ALA A 52 23.37 -1.41 5.28
CA ALA A 52 23.44 -1.78 6.70
C ALA A 52 22.80 -3.13 7.01
N TYR A 53 21.80 -3.54 6.22
CA TYR A 53 21.00 -4.74 6.47
C TYR A 53 21.00 -5.74 5.31
N PRO A 54 22.18 -6.19 4.81
CA PRO A 54 22.22 -7.19 3.77
C PRO A 54 21.71 -8.53 4.32
N GLN A 55 20.74 -9.15 3.62
CA GLN A 55 20.27 -10.51 3.88
C GLN A 55 19.56 -10.74 5.24
N GLN A 56 18.71 -9.81 5.67
CA GLN A 56 17.82 -10.07 6.80
C GLN A 56 16.61 -10.94 6.39
N CYS A 57 16.10 -11.72 7.35
CA CYS A 57 14.84 -12.47 7.19
C CYS A 57 13.61 -11.57 6.98
N GLN A 58 13.74 -10.26 7.21
CA GLN A 58 12.72 -9.27 6.89
C GLN A 58 13.38 -8.07 6.21
N PRO A 59 12.83 -7.57 5.09
CA PRO A 59 13.40 -6.44 4.39
C PRO A 59 13.19 -5.14 5.16
N VAL A 60 14.22 -4.31 5.22
CA VAL A 60 14.16 -2.92 5.73
C VAL A 60 14.48 -1.99 4.58
N LEU A 61 13.49 -1.19 4.15
CA LEU A 61 13.68 -0.18 3.10
C LEU A 61 14.06 1.19 3.69
N TRP A 62 13.35 1.60 4.75
CA TRP A 62 13.61 2.83 5.47
C TRP A 62 13.56 2.58 6.98
N PRO A 63 14.59 2.94 7.76
CA PRO A 63 14.63 2.66 9.20
C PRO A 63 13.50 3.34 9.99
N ASP A 64 13.02 4.49 9.51
CA ASP A 64 11.93 5.24 10.12
C ASP A 64 10.54 4.75 9.71
N LEU A 65 10.45 3.79 8.79
CA LEU A 65 9.21 3.13 8.36
C LEU A 65 9.31 1.61 8.51
N PRO A 66 9.31 1.08 9.75
CA PRO A 66 9.31 -0.36 9.95
C PRO A 66 8.07 -1.00 9.32
N LEU A 67 8.30 -1.98 8.45
CA LEU A 67 7.25 -2.64 7.65
C LEU A 67 6.45 -3.68 8.44
N PHE A 68 7.00 -4.14 9.56
CA PHE A 68 6.42 -5.13 10.45
C PHE A 68 6.46 -4.62 11.88
N TYR A 69 5.47 -4.98 12.69
CA TYR A 69 5.57 -4.76 14.13
C TYR A 69 6.72 -5.59 14.73
N GLU A 70 7.41 -5.04 15.72
CA GLU A 70 8.44 -5.79 16.44
C GLU A 70 7.82 -6.99 17.14
N ALA A 71 8.53 -8.12 17.12
CA ALA A 71 8.00 -9.40 17.58
C ALA A 71 7.88 -9.41 19.11
N GLY A 72 6.70 -9.02 19.61
CA GLY A 72 6.24 -9.36 20.95
C GLY A 72 5.60 -10.76 20.94
N ASP A 73 6.37 -11.76 21.36
CA ASP A 73 6.01 -13.12 21.82
C ASP A 73 5.07 -14.03 21.00
N GLN A 74 4.49 -13.64 19.86
CA GLN A 74 3.72 -14.56 19.01
C GLN A 74 4.18 -14.57 17.56
N HIS A 75 4.40 -15.79 17.06
CA HIS A 75 5.12 -16.21 15.86
C HIS A 75 4.47 -15.84 14.50
N ASP A 76 3.81 -14.69 14.39
CA ASP A 76 3.32 -14.19 13.09
C ASP A 76 3.56 -12.68 13.00
N LYS A 77 4.52 -12.26 12.15
CA LYS A 77 4.84 -10.84 11.97
C LYS A 77 3.70 -10.16 11.25
N VAL A 78 2.97 -9.30 11.96
CA VAL A 78 1.87 -8.53 11.39
C VAL A 78 2.44 -7.37 10.59
N VAL A 79 1.95 -7.20 9.36
CA VAL A 79 2.31 -6.06 8.50
C VAL A 79 1.80 -4.76 9.12
N HIS A 80 2.69 -3.78 9.21
CA HIS A 80 2.33 -2.43 9.65
C HIS A 80 1.71 -1.67 8.46
N ASN A 81 0.40 -1.86 8.24
CA ASN A 81 -0.33 -1.37 7.05
C ASN A 81 -0.11 0.12 6.73
N ARG A 82 -0.09 1.02 7.73
CA ARG A 82 0.17 2.45 7.51
C ARG A 82 1.61 2.74 7.04
N ASN A 83 2.60 2.01 7.58
CA ASN A 83 3.99 2.17 7.14
C ASN A 83 4.20 1.52 5.77
N MET A 84 3.49 0.44 5.46
CA MET A 84 3.45 -0.14 4.11
C MET A 84 2.94 0.88 3.09
N GLU A 85 1.84 1.58 3.40
CA GLU A 85 1.29 2.64 2.54
C GLU A 85 2.27 3.81 2.37
N HIS A 86 2.82 4.37 3.47
CA HIS A 86 3.84 5.42 3.39
C HIS A 86 5.10 4.98 2.62
N THR A 87 5.49 3.70 2.72
CA THR A 87 6.61 3.14 1.96
C THR A 87 6.31 3.16 0.47
N CYS A 88 5.12 2.71 0.05
CA CYS A 88 4.70 2.78 -1.35
C CYS A 88 4.64 4.23 -1.86
N TYR A 89 4.19 5.18 -1.03
CA TYR A 89 4.21 6.60 -1.35
C TYR A 89 5.64 7.13 -1.57
N ARG A 90 6.62 6.75 -0.72
CA ARG A 90 8.03 7.11 -0.94
C ARG A 90 8.55 6.56 -2.27
N ILE A 91 8.22 5.32 -2.61
CA ILE A 91 8.63 4.69 -3.87
C ILE A 91 8.04 5.46 -5.08
N GLU A 92 6.74 5.80 -5.03
CA GLU A 92 6.09 6.62 -6.07
C GLU A 92 6.77 7.98 -6.21
N HIS A 93 7.10 8.63 -5.09
CA HIS A 93 7.78 9.92 -5.11
C HIS A 93 9.19 9.83 -5.71
N LEU A 94 9.95 8.76 -5.41
CA LEU A 94 11.24 8.53 -6.05
C LEU A 94 11.10 8.35 -7.57
N ALA A 95 10.11 7.56 -8.02
CA ALA A 95 9.81 7.37 -9.44
C ALA A 95 9.41 8.69 -10.13
N LEU A 96 8.62 9.51 -9.45
CA LEU A 96 8.23 10.82 -9.96
C LEU A 96 9.45 11.74 -10.10
N ALA A 97 10.29 11.82 -9.06
CA ALA A 97 11.51 12.61 -9.10
C ALA A 97 12.48 12.12 -10.19
N TYR A 98 12.63 10.81 -10.36
CA TYR A 98 13.40 10.20 -11.44
C TYR A 98 12.93 10.67 -12.83
N GLN A 99 11.61 10.80 -13.03
CA GLN A 99 11.03 11.25 -14.30
C GLN A 99 11.09 12.77 -14.52
N THR A 100 11.02 13.56 -13.44
CA THR A 100 10.84 15.02 -13.56
C THR A 100 12.08 15.83 -13.28
N CYS A 101 13.00 15.34 -12.45
CA CYS A 101 14.15 16.08 -11.93
C CYS A 101 15.45 15.53 -12.52
N PRO A 102 16.21 16.30 -13.31
CA PRO A 102 17.46 15.83 -13.93
C PRO A 102 18.48 15.28 -12.93
N SER A 103 18.59 15.87 -11.74
CA SER A 103 19.49 15.43 -10.67
C SER A 103 19.14 14.06 -10.07
N CYS A 104 17.93 13.56 -10.29
CA CYS A 104 17.45 12.27 -9.81
C CYS A 104 17.45 11.20 -10.91
N HIS A 105 17.71 11.56 -12.16
CA HIS A 105 17.64 10.65 -13.31
C HIS A 105 18.92 9.81 -13.46
N THR A 106 19.22 8.99 -12.44
CA THR A 106 20.44 8.18 -12.39
C THR A 106 20.13 6.68 -12.42
N ALA A 107 21.10 5.87 -12.86
CA ALA A 107 20.95 4.41 -12.85
C ALA A 107 20.72 3.87 -11.44
N ASP A 108 21.39 4.44 -10.43
CA ASP A 108 21.26 4.01 -9.03
C ASP A 108 19.86 4.31 -8.47
N MET A 109 19.29 5.48 -8.78
CA MET A 109 17.92 5.81 -8.40
C MET A 109 16.93 4.81 -9.01
N ARG A 110 17.07 4.50 -10.30
CA ARG A 110 16.27 3.48 -10.98
C ARG A 110 16.40 2.11 -10.33
N HIS A 111 17.62 1.68 -10.00
CA HIS A 111 17.86 0.40 -9.33
C HIS A 111 17.24 0.36 -7.93
N ALA A 112 17.35 1.45 -7.16
CA ALA A 112 16.74 1.55 -5.83
C ALA A 112 15.21 1.50 -5.89
N ILE A 113 14.58 2.20 -6.83
CA ILE A 113 13.12 2.12 -7.06
C ILE A 113 12.71 0.68 -7.41
N THR A 114 13.42 0.04 -8.33
CA THR A 114 13.15 -1.33 -8.77
C THR A 114 13.31 -2.33 -7.63
N HIS A 115 14.36 -2.16 -6.81
CA HIS A 115 14.62 -2.97 -5.63
C HIS A 115 13.49 -2.82 -4.59
N ALA A 116 13.13 -1.58 -4.25
CA ALA A 116 12.07 -1.31 -3.28
C ALA A 116 10.72 -1.88 -3.75
N LEU A 117 10.37 -1.70 -5.02
CA LEU A 117 9.16 -2.29 -5.61
C LEU A 117 9.17 -3.83 -5.54
N THR A 118 10.32 -4.45 -5.84
CA THR A 118 10.49 -5.90 -5.74
C THR A 118 10.28 -6.38 -4.31
N VAL A 119 10.84 -5.68 -3.32
CA VAL A 119 10.65 -5.97 -1.89
C VAL A 119 9.17 -5.92 -1.53
N MET A 120 8.46 -4.86 -1.92
CA MET A 120 7.02 -4.71 -1.63
C MET A 120 6.21 -5.87 -2.21
N LEU A 121 6.42 -6.21 -3.49
CA LEU A 121 5.66 -7.25 -4.18
C LEU A 121 6.05 -8.69 -3.79
N THR A 122 7.22 -8.87 -3.19
CA THR A 122 7.70 -10.19 -2.75
C THR A 122 7.30 -10.50 -1.31
N HIS A 123 7.31 -9.50 -0.42
CA HIS A 123 7.15 -9.74 1.01
C HIS A 123 5.82 -9.24 1.58
N LEU A 124 5.22 -8.20 1.00
CA LEU A 124 4.05 -7.53 1.58
C LEU A 124 2.81 -7.63 0.68
N TYR A 125 2.84 -6.96 -0.46
CA TYR A 125 1.71 -6.81 -1.38
C TYR A 125 1.76 -7.86 -2.48
N ARG A 126 1.41 -9.11 -2.12
CA ARG A 126 1.52 -10.28 -2.99
C ARG A 126 0.25 -11.10 -3.05
N GLU A 127 0.16 -11.96 -4.05
CA GLU A 127 -0.84 -13.02 -4.07
C GLU A 127 -0.70 -13.93 -2.83
N GLY A 128 -1.83 -14.24 -2.19
CA GLY A 128 -1.85 -14.97 -0.93
C GLY A 128 -1.51 -14.12 0.31
N ALA A 129 -1.24 -12.82 0.17
CA ALA A 129 -1.04 -11.94 1.32
C ALA A 129 -2.33 -11.86 2.15
N ARG A 130 -2.17 -11.89 3.47
CA ARG A 130 -3.28 -11.67 4.40
C ARG A 130 -3.38 -10.18 4.68
N SER A 131 -4.49 -9.57 4.27
CA SER A 131 -4.81 -8.19 4.65
C SER A 131 -4.94 -8.09 6.17
N THR A 132 -4.19 -7.18 6.78
CA THR A 132 -4.20 -6.90 8.22
C THR A 132 -4.37 -5.41 8.47
N GLY A 133 -5.00 -5.05 9.59
CA GLY A 133 -5.25 -3.65 9.94
C GLY A 133 -6.42 -3.07 9.15
N ASN A 134 -6.28 -1.83 8.72
CA ASN A 134 -7.28 -1.12 7.93
C ASN A 134 -7.27 -1.61 6.46
N TRP A 135 -8.45 -1.84 5.90
CA TRP A 135 -8.64 -2.43 4.57
C TRP A 135 -8.29 -1.43 3.46
N TRP A 136 -8.48 -0.14 3.73
CA TRP A 136 -8.29 0.94 2.77
C TRP A 136 -6.85 0.98 2.25
N GLU A 137 -5.86 0.70 3.10
CA GLU A 137 -4.46 0.64 2.67
C GLU A 137 -4.24 -0.48 1.63
N TRP A 138 -4.83 -1.65 1.84
CA TRP A 138 -4.65 -2.81 0.96
C TRP A 138 -5.41 -2.71 -0.36
N GLU A 139 -6.65 -2.22 -0.31
CA GLU A 139 -7.53 -2.24 -1.48
C GLU A 139 -7.39 -0.97 -2.34
N ILE A 140 -6.94 0.14 -1.75
CA ILE A 140 -6.95 1.45 -2.41
C ILE A 140 -5.56 2.11 -2.40
N ALA A 141 -5.00 2.38 -1.21
CA ALA A 141 -3.83 3.26 -1.09
C ALA A 141 -2.55 2.67 -1.69
N VAL A 142 -2.23 1.44 -1.31
CA VAL A 142 -1.07 0.71 -1.80
C VAL A 142 -1.17 0.44 -3.30
N PRO A 143 -2.25 -0.17 -3.84
CA PRO A 143 -2.31 -0.42 -5.28
C PRO A 143 -2.25 0.89 -6.08
N LYS A 144 -2.88 1.98 -5.62
CA LYS A 144 -2.75 3.29 -6.29
C LYS A 144 -1.30 3.70 -6.45
N SER A 145 -0.52 3.69 -5.37
CA SER A 145 0.88 4.12 -5.38
C SER A 145 1.77 3.18 -6.21
N LEU A 146 1.53 1.87 -6.12
CA LEU A 146 2.27 0.86 -6.89
C LEU A 146 1.98 0.97 -8.40
N TYR A 147 0.71 1.15 -8.80
CA TYR A 147 0.37 1.35 -10.21
C TYR A 147 0.90 2.68 -10.75
N SER A 148 0.85 3.77 -9.97
CA SER A 148 1.51 5.03 -10.35
C SER A 148 3.00 4.83 -10.56
N THR A 149 3.68 4.13 -9.66
CA THR A 149 5.12 3.80 -9.79
C THR A 149 5.37 3.00 -11.07
N CYS A 150 4.60 1.95 -11.33
CA CYS A 150 4.74 1.14 -12.53
C CYS A 150 4.49 1.95 -13.81
N ALA A 151 3.49 2.83 -13.82
CA ALA A 151 3.20 3.69 -14.96
C ALA A 151 4.33 4.70 -15.22
N LEU A 152 4.90 5.29 -14.17
CA LEU A 152 6.03 6.22 -14.25
C LEU A 152 7.33 5.54 -14.71
N MET A 153 7.53 4.27 -14.37
CA MET A 153 8.79 3.55 -14.63
C MET A 153 8.67 2.48 -15.72
N ARG A 154 7.54 2.44 -16.46
CA ARG A 154 7.16 1.33 -17.37
C ARG A 154 8.24 0.93 -18.37
N ASP A 155 8.99 1.90 -18.90
CA ASP A 155 10.01 1.67 -19.94
C ASP A 155 11.29 1.03 -19.36
N THR A 156 11.40 1.00 -18.03
CA THR A 156 12.61 0.58 -17.31
C THR A 156 12.39 -0.60 -16.38
N LEU A 157 11.14 -0.90 -16.02
CA LEU A 157 10.81 -2.00 -15.11
C LEU A 157 10.73 -3.34 -15.85
N PRO A 158 11.16 -4.44 -15.23
CA PRO A 158 10.85 -5.77 -15.70
C PRO A 158 9.34 -6.00 -15.81
N THR A 159 8.88 -6.54 -16.93
CA THR A 159 7.46 -6.89 -17.16
C THR A 159 6.93 -7.89 -16.13
N SER A 160 7.81 -8.70 -15.53
CA SER A 160 7.47 -9.64 -14.46
C SER A 160 6.96 -8.95 -13.19
N LEU A 161 7.48 -7.76 -12.83
CA LEU A 161 7.00 -7.00 -11.68
C LEU A 161 5.59 -6.45 -11.90
N ILE A 162 5.31 -5.96 -13.12
CA ILE A 162 3.96 -5.50 -13.50
C ILE A 162 2.96 -6.67 -13.43
N ALA A 163 3.35 -7.84 -13.95
CA ALA A 163 2.53 -9.04 -13.86
C ALA A 163 2.29 -9.48 -12.40
N GLN A 164 3.29 -9.35 -11.52
CA GLN A 164 3.15 -9.67 -10.10
C GLN A 164 2.22 -8.70 -9.38
N LEU A 165 2.32 -7.39 -9.65
CA LEU A 165 1.39 -6.38 -9.14
C LEU A 165 -0.05 -6.69 -9.58
N ASN A 166 -0.26 -7.01 -10.86
CA ASN A 166 -1.58 -7.38 -11.37
C ASN A 166 -2.19 -8.60 -10.65
N ARG A 167 -1.38 -9.63 -10.39
CA ARG A 167 -1.83 -10.82 -9.62
C ARG A 167 -2.15 -10.45 -8.16
N ALA A 168 -1.29 -9.69 -7.51
CA ALA A 168 -1.50 -9.25 -6.12
C ALA A 168 -2.78 -8.41 -5.99
N SER A 169 -2.95 -7.39 -6.83
CA SER A 169 -4.15 -6.55 -6.82
C SER A 169 -5.41 -7.34 -7.14
N ARG A 170 -5.37 -8.29 -8.09
CA ARG A 170 -6.52 -9.14 -8.40
C ARG A 170 -6.85 -10.10 -7.26
N TYR A 171 -5.86 -10.56 -6.50
CA TYR A 171 -6.08 -11.40 -5.32
C TYR A 171 -6.74 -10.60 -4.19
N ILE A 172 -6.25 -9.39 -3.92
CA ILE A 172 -6.73 -8.53 -2.83
C ILE A 172 -8.10 -7.91 -3.17
N THR A 173 -8.21 -7.36 -4.38
CA THR A 173 -9.40 -6.67 -4.91
C THR A 173 -9.89 -7.33 -6.23
N PRO A 174 -10.41 -8.58 -6.19
CA PRO A 174 -10.88 -9.30 -7.39
C PRO A 174 -12.04 -8.64 -8.13
N THR A 175 -12.76 -7.72 -7.50
CA THR A 175 -13.95 -7.08 -8.07
C THR A 175 -14.00 -5.61 -7.69
N PRO A 176 -14.34 -4.69 -8.62
CA PRO A 176 -14.47 -3.26 -8.31
C PRO A 176 -15.77 -2.92 -7.57
N TYR A 177 -16.72 -3.85 -7.48
CA TYR A 177 -18.04 -3.63 -6.87
C TYR A 177 -18.09 -3.95 -5.37
N TRP A 178 -17.02 -4.52 -4.81
CA TRP A 178 -17.00 -5.03 -3.44
C TRP A 178 -15.73 -4.60 -2.74
N GLU A 179 -15.89 -3.75 -1.74
CA GLU A 179 -14.88 -3.47 -0.71
C GLU A 179 -15.08 -4.42 0.48
N HIS A 180 -14.06 -4.65 1.30
CA HIS A 180 -14.02 -5.60 2.43
C HIS A 180 -15.36 -5.83 3.20
N HIS A 181 -16.15 -4.78 3.45
CA HIS A 181 -17.46 -4.85 4.14
C HIS A 181 -18.54 -5.64 3.40
N ALA A 182 -18.43 -5.81 2.10
CA ALA A 182 -19.47 -6.41 1.28
C ALA A 182 -19.22 -7.93 1.09
N ARG A 183 -17.96 -8.39 1.20
CA ARG A 183 -17.61 -9.82 1.24
C ARG A 183 -18.06 -10.53 2.52
N GLU A 184 -17.85 -9.92 3.69
CA GLU A 184 -18.32 -10.50 4.96
C GLU A 184 -19.84 -10.56 5.06
N ARG A 185 -20.54 -9.51 4.58
CA ARG A 185 -22.01 -9.47 4.58
C ARG A 185 -22.61 -10.47 3.59
N HIS A 186 -22.02 -10.65 2.41
CA HIS A 186 -22.51 -11.59 1.42
C HIS A 186 -22.31 -13.05 1.86
N ALA A 187 -21.14 -13.39 2.42
CA ALA A 187 -20.88 -14.72 2.99
C ALA A 187 -21.87 -15.07 4.12
N ARG A 188 -22.17 -14.10 5.02
CA ARG A 188 -23.18 -14.28 6.07
C ARG A 188 -24.60 -14.42 5.51
N ARG A 189 -24.93 -13.73 4.41
CA ARG A 189 -26.28 -13.73 3.81
C ARG A 189 -26.58 -14.99 2.98
N CYS A 190 -25.56 -15.63 2.41
CA CYS A 190 -25.70 -16.82 1.57
C CYS A 190 -25.58 -18.14 2.33
N GLY A 191 -25.41 -18.13 3.67
CA GLY A 191 -25.33 -19.35 4.48
C GLY A 191 -24.13 -20.25 4.15
N HIS A 192 -23.17 -19.76 3.36
CA HIS A 192 -21.96 -20.50 3.05
C HIS A 192 -20.99 -20.32 4.22
N THR A 193 -20.77 -21.39 4.99
CA THR A 193 -19.55 -21.50 5.79
C THR A 193 -18.37 -21.50 4.81
N ALA A 194 -17.71 -20.35 4.66
CA ALA A 194 -16.49 -20.27 3.87
C ALA A 194 -15.46 -21.28 4.42
N PRO A 195 -14.88 -22.16 3.60
CA PRO A 195 -13.83 -23.05 4.06
C PRO A 195 -12.54 -22.24 4.24
N ILE A 196 -11.98 -22.34 5.45
CA ILE A 196 -10.63 -21.94 5.87
C ILE A 196 -10.34 -20.44 5.79
N TRP A 197 -10.53 -19.74 6.90
CA TRP A 197 -9.48 -19.09 7.73
C TRP A 197 -10.20 -18.43 8.92
N SER A 198 -10.39 -19.21 9.99
CA SER A 198 -10.81 -18.69 11.28
C SER A 198 -9.65 -17.97 11.95
N ILE A 199 -9.72 -16.64 12.11
CA ILE A 199 -9.16 -15.96 13.28
C ILE A 199 -10.17 -14.91 13.74
N TRP A 200 -10.51 -15.06 15.01
CA TRP A 200 -11.49 -14.33 15.78
C TRP A 200 -11.07 -12.90 16.12
N ARG A 201 -12.10 -12.06 16.32
CA ARG A 201 -12.19 -10.94 17.28
C ARG A 201 -10.89 -10.24 17.69
N SER A 202 -10.58 -9.10 17.06
CA SER A 202 -9.70 -8.07 17.65
C SER A 202 -10.23 -6.64 17.46
N TRP A 203 -11.55 -6.45 17.54
CA TRP A 203 -12.19 -5.11 17.51
C TRP A 203 -13.11 -4.84 18.70
N CYS A 204 -12.88 -5.48 19.85
CA CYS A 204 -13.58 -5.14 21.11
C CYS A 204 -12.67 -4.87 22.32
N TYR A 205 -11.36 -4.74 22.14
CA TYR A 205 -10.45 -4.41 23.24
C TYR A 205 -9.45 -3.35 22.79
N TYR A 206 -9.87 -2.08 22.71
CA TYR A 206 -8.99 -0.92 22.91
C TYR A 206 -9.84 0.36 23.04
N GLU A 207 -10.66 0.42 24.09
CA GLU A 207 -10.96 1.67 24.82
C GLU A 207 -11.13 1.31 26.31
N PRO A 208 -10.08 1.46 27.14
CA PRO A 208 -10.28 1.67 28.56
C PRO A 208 -10.51 3.17 28.77
N CYS A 209 -11.62 3.52 29.42
CA CYS A 209 -11.99 4.87 29.93
C CYS A 209 -13.17 5.56 29.24
N LEU A 210 -14.33 4.92 29.10
CA LEU A 210 -15.62 5.64 29.03
C LEU A 210 -16.83 4.84 29.57
N ASN A 211 -16.60 3.89 30.49
CA ASN A 211 -17.68 3.14 31.14
C ASN A 211 -17.67 3.35 32.67
N LYS A 212 -17.92 4.60 33.07
CA LYS A 212 -18.42 4.96 34.40
C LYS A 212 -19.60 5.90 34.24
N MET A 213 -20.72 5.37 33.76
CA MET A 213 -22.08 5.76 34.18
C MET A 213 -23.10 4.96 33.36
N MET A 214 -24.20 4.62 34.01
CA MET A 214 -25.36 3.88 33.48
C MET A 214 -25.25 2.35 33.48
N MET A 215 -25.22 1.80 34.70
CA MET A 215 -25.98 0.57 35.00
C MET A 215 -26.89 0.82 36.21
N THR A 216 -28.18 1.00 35.96
CA THR A 216 -29.27 0.65 36.90
C THR A 216 -30.45 0.11 36.09
N LEU A 217 -30.49 -1.24 35.94
CA LEU A 217 -31.62 -2.19 36.06
C LEU A 217 -33.02 -1.86 35.45
N PRO A 218 -33.94 -2.84 35.29
CA PRO A 218 -33.88 -4.07 34.48
C PRO A 218 -35.18 -4.28 33.64
N TRP A 219 -35.13 -4.90 32.45
CA TRP A 219 -36.37 -5.37 31.79
C TRP A 219 -36.40 -6.90 31.64
N ARG A 220 -37.38 -7.49 32.33
CA ARG A 220 -37.69 -8.92 32.41
C ARG A 220 -38.25 -9.45 31.10
N TRP A 221 -37.84 -10.67 30.79
CA TRP A 221 -38.51 -11.60 29.86
C TRP A 221 -39.93 -11.95 30.35
N ARG A 222 -40.95 -11.88 29.48
CA ARG A 222 -42.20 -12.64 29.64
C ARG A 222 -42.70 -13.13 28.28
N ARG A 223 -42.80 -14.47 28.15
CA ARG A 223 -43.53 -15.15 27.08
C ARG A 223 -45.03 -15.02 27.33
N SER A 224 -45.80 -14.76 26.28
CA SER A 224 -47.20 -15.19 26.21
C SER A 224 -47.56 -15.49 24.75
N ARG A 225 -48.15 -16.67 24.56
CA ARG A 225 -48.63 -17.29 23.31
C ARG A 225 -49.98 -16.68 22.87
N PRO A 226 -50.42 -16.94 21.62
CA PRO A 226 -51.48 -16.20 20.96
C PRO A 226 -52.88 -16.76 21.25
N HIS A 227 -53.88 -15.89 21.17
CA HIS A 227 -55.18 -16.11 20.52
C HIS A 227 -55.76 -14.76 20.12
#